data_AF-A0A093GUN7-F1
#
_entry.id   AF-A0A093GUN7-F1
#
_cell.length_a   1.000
_cell.length_b   1.000
_cell.length_c   1.000
_cell.angle_alpha   90.00
_cell.angle_beta   90.00
_cell.angle_gamma   90.00
#
_symmetry.space_group_name_H-M   'P 1'
#
loop_
_entity.id
_entity.type
_entity.pdbx_description
1 polymer ?
#
loop_
_entity_poly.entity_id
_entity_poly.type
_entity_poly.pdbx_seq_one_letter_code
_entity_poly.pdbx_strand_id
1 'polypeptide(L)'
;QQWLEAFVMNFEKIIALPSLEPRRPEESVSEIPVLPREVLQVLSQRLGQCVAQLPREEGTGSSLGQALLLLKFFIIICRNPENIQADRAPGFIPELLKFLRVCASKLRSAHELEGGGMQLESGMLHALHLCECLFDPYQTWRRQLSGEVISSKEKSKYKFAPAPLPPEFSTFFQEAFQAGGQLPGMLQLRLVHLFGAILSGSKVGDGGWIWDHPPHDGTPSCCLFRGSCLHSLVGCSYFCLQTQLAVLSAQLLGQCYAVGWGGGGNFNPPEGGEVGWGLSHLHLALDAIPAMLSCEDRPVLQAVFLSNNCFEHIIRLLQNSKASDGSSDTIAVHAVRVLTAIMSNSPSAKEVFKERIGYCHLYEVLRSHGQPTQRLLQELLNMAVEGDHSSFPARPIRNEQPLLILLAWLPALACQELQVLLSGWLRR
;
A
#
# COMPACT_ATOMS: atom_id res chain seq x y z
N GLN A 1 27.97 -6.19 -27.28
CA GLN A 1 27.28 -4.88 -27.38
C GLN A 1 26.28 -4.89 -28.53
N GLN A 2 26.72 -4.96 -29.79
CA GLN A 2 25.83 -4.95 -30.97
C GLN A 2 24.68 -5.97 -30.93
N TRP A 3 24.93 -7.20 -30.48
CA TRP A 3 23.86 -8.21 -30.32
C TRP A 3 22.77 -7.76 -29.32
N LEU A 4 23.16 -7.15 -28.20
CA LEU A 4 22.25 -6.70 -27.16
C LEU A 4 21.38 -5.53 -27.65
N GLU A 5 21.98 -4.60 -28.38
CA GLU A 5 21.29 -3.47 -29.01
C GLU A 5 20.28 -3.96 -30.05
N ALA A 6 20.69 -4.87 -30.94
CA ALA A 6 19.80 -5.46 -31.93
C ALA A 6 18.66 -6.24 -31.27
N PHE A 7 18.93 -6.99 -30.20
CA PHE A 7 17.91 -7.70 -29.44
C PHE A 7 16.89 -6.74 -28.84
N VAL A 8 17.34 -5.71 -28.11
CA VAL A 8 16.44 -4.74 -27.48
C VAL A 8 15.60 -4.00 -28.53
N MET A 9 16.20 -3.60 -29.65
CA MET A 9 15.50 -2.93 -30.75
C MET A 9 14.38 -3.81 -31.34
N ASN A 10 14.62 -5.12 -31.51
CA ASN A 10 13.62 -6.04 -32.05
C ASN A 10 12.38 -6.19 -31.14
N PHE A 11 12.56 -6.07 -29.83
CA PHE A 11 11.50 -6.30 -28.83
C PHE A 11 11.07 -5.02 -28.08
N GLU A 12 11.51 -3.83 -28.50
CA GLU A 12 11.30 -2.58 -27.75
C GLU A 12 9.82 -2.27 -27.49
N LYS A 13 8.93 -2.63 -28.44
CA LYS A 13 7.47 -2.45 -28.32
C LYS A 13 6.85 -3.24 -27.15
N ILE A 14 7.51 -4.31 -26.69
CA ILE A 14 7.06 -5.14 -25.58
C ILE A 14 7.19 -4.38 -24.25
N ILE A 15 8.21 -3.53 -24.12
CA ILE A 15 8.49 -2.78 -22.88
C ILE A 15 7.33 -1.86 -22.52
N ALA A 16 6.75 -1.16 -23.50
CA ALA A 16 5.57 -0.30 -23.36
C ALA A 16 5.54 0.56 -22.07
N LEU A 17 6.69 1.14 -21.72
CA LEU A 17 6.92 1.88 -20.47
C LEU A 17 5.84 2.94 -20.11
N PRO A 18 5.33 3.77 -21.05
CA PRO A 18 4.32 4.76 -20.73
C PRO A 18 2.93 4.18 -20.50
N SER A 19 2.65 2.95 -20.97
CA SER A 19 1.35 2.33 -20.76
C SER A 19 1.18 1.89 -19.32
N LEU A 20 0.01 2.20 -18.75
CA LEU A 20 -0.43 1.68 -17.46
C LEU A 20 -1.44 0.53 -17.61
N GLU A 21 -1.79 0.16 -18.84
CA GLU A 21 -2.75 -0.89 -19.14
C GLU A 21 -2.17 -2.29 -18.87
N PRO A 22 -2.99 -3.23 -18.37
CA PRO A 22 -2.55 -4.60 -18.18
C PRO A 22 -2.22 -5.26 -19.52
N ARG A 23 -1.07 -5.94 -19.59
CA ARG A 23 -0.75 -6.87 -20.69
C ARG A 23 -0.58 -8.27 -20.15
N ARG A 24 -1.29 -9.25 -20.71
CA ARG A 24 -1.20 -10.62 -20.19
C ARG A 24 0.12 -11.27 -20.64
N PRO A 25 0.83 -12.01 -19.77
CA PRO A 25 2.04 -12.73 -20.18
C PRO A 25 1.78 -13.60 -21.42
N GLU A 26 0.62 -14.26 -21.45
CA GLU A 26 0.16 -15.14 -22.53
C GLU A 26 0.12 -14.47 -23.91
N GLU A 27 -0.03 -13.13 -23.97
CA GLU A 27 -0.06 -12.36 -25.22
C GLU A 27 1.33 -12.15 -25.83
N SER A 28 2.41 -12.46 -25.09
CA SER A 28 3.80 -12.16 -25.47
C SER A 28 4.74 -13.37 -25.50
N VAL A 29 4.33 -14.52 -24.95
CA VAL A 29 5.22 -15.68 -24.73
C VAL A 29 5.77 -16.28 -26.02
N SER A 30 5.03 -16.21 -27.14
CA SER A 30 5.41 -16.90 -28.38
C SER A 30 6.57 -16.25 -29.15
N GLU A 31 6.95 -15.02 -28.83
CA GLU A 31 7.97 -14.27 -29.59
C GLU A 31 9.33 -14.16 -28.89
N ILE A 32 9.40 -14.29 -27.56
CA ILE A 32 10.63 -14.04 -26.79
C ILE A 32 11.40 -15.35 -26.56
N PRO A 33 12.67 -15.46 -26.99
CA PRO A 33 13.44 -16.69 -26.85
C PRO A 33 13.79 -17.00 -25.39
N VAL A 34 13.92 -18.29 -25.09
CA VAL A 34 14.54 -18.77 -23.85
C VAL A 34 16.05 -18.64 -23.99
N LEU A 35 16.72 -18.03 -23.01
CA LEU A 35 18.15 -17.75 -23.07
C LEU A 35 18.98 -18.71 -22.21
N PRO A 36 20.23 -19.01 -22.61
CA PRO A 36 21.17 -19.72 -21.76
C PRO A 36 21.43 -18.98 -20.44
N ARG A 37 21.59 -19.71 -19.35
CA ARG A 37 21.70 -19.15 -17.99
C ARG A 37 22.96 -18.30 -17.81
N GLU A 38 24.02 -18.70 -18.48
CA GLU A 38 25.34 -18.04 -18.47
C GLU A 38 25.23 -16.61 -19.01
N VAL A 39 24.36 -16.39 -19.99
CA VAL A 39 24.12 -15.07 -20.57
C VAL A 39 23.51 -14.13 -19.53
N LEU A 40 22.54 -14.61 -18.74
CA LEU A 40 21.92 -13.80 -17.67
C LEU A 40 22.92 -13.44 -16.58
N GLN A 41 23.78 -14.38 -16.21
CA GLN A 41 24.82 -14.14 -15.21
C GLN A 41 25.83 -13.07 -15.68
N VAL A 42 26.29 -13.18 -16.92
CA VAL A 42 27.22 -12.20 -17.51
C VAL A 42 26.59 -10.81 -17.60
N LEU A 43 25.34 -10.72 -18.07
CA LEU A 43 24.63 -9.44 -18.18
C LEU A 43 24.31 -8.84 -16.80
N SER A 44 24.04 -9.67 -15.78
CA SER A 44 23.88 -9.23 -14.39
C SER A 44 25.17 -8.62 -13.84
N GLN A 45 26.33 -9.25 -14.10
CA GLN A 45 27.63 -8.69 -13.70
C GLN A 45 27.91 -7.36 -14.41
N ARG A 46 27.55 -7.25 -15.69
CA ARG A 46 27.67 -6.00 -16.46
C ARG A 46 26.81 -4.89 -15.87
N LEU A 47 25.59 -5.19 -15.42
CA LEU A 47 24.74 -4.23 -14.74
C LEU A 47 25.41 -3.73 -13.46
N GLY A 48 25.93 -4.63 -12.63
CA GLY A 48 26.66 -4.27 -11.41
C GLY A 48 27.88 -3.38 -11.67
N GLN A 49 28.62 -3.63 -12.75
CA GLN A 49 29.73 -2.76 -13.17
C GLN A 49 29.27 -1.35 -13.54
N CYS A 50 28.15 -1.23 -14.27
CA CYS A 50 27.57 0.08 -14.61
C CYS A 50 27.13 0.83 -13.34
N VAL A 51 26.43 0.13 -12.43
CA VAL A 51 25.94 0.69 -11.16
C VAL A 51 27.07 1.17 -10.26
N ALA A 52 28.19 0.45 -10.23
CA ALA A 52 29.36 0.86 -9.45
C ALA A 52 30.05 2.12 -10.01
N GLN A 53 29.92 2.39 -11.31
CA GLN A 53 30.53 3.54 -11.98
C GLN A 53 29.62 4.77 -11.95
N LEU A 54 28.30 4.57 -11.93
CA LEU A 54 27.27 5.62 -11.91
C LEU A 54 27.54 6.75 -10.91
N PRO A 55 27.86 6.52 -9.62
CA PRO A 55 28.12 7.60 -8.66
C PRO A 55 29.30 8.51 -9.02
N ARG A 56 30.29 7.98 -9.76
CA ARG A 56 31.55 8.65 -10.11
C ARG A 56 31.49 9.31 -11.49
N GLU A 57 30.41 9.11 -12.23
CA GLU A 57 30.27 9.61 -13.59
C GLU A 57 29.73 11.05 -13.57
N GLU A 58 30.59 12.01 -13.93
CA GLU A 58 30.29 13.45 -14.08
C GLU A 58 30.08 13.87 -15.55
N GLY A 59 30.20 12.93 -16.51
CA GLY A 59 30.24 13.19 -17.95
C GLY A 59 29.18 12.44 -18.78
N THR A 60 29.57 11.95 -19.97
CA THR A 60 28.77 11.50 -21.14
C THR A 60 27.65 10.46 -20.93
N GLY A 61 27.28 10.10 -19.70
CA GLY A 61 26.15 9.19 -19.40
C GLY A 61 26.32 7.80 -20.01
N SER A 62 27.56 7.36 -20.23
CA SER A 62 27.86 6.10 -20.92
C SER A 62 27.48 4.91 -20.05
N SER A 63 27.77 4.97 -18.74
CA SER A 63 27.38 3.90 -17.82
C SER A 63 25.87 3.86 -17.58
N LEU A 64 25.21 5.03 -17.54
CA LEU A 64 23.75 5.12 -17.48
C LEU A 64 23.08 4.57 -18.75
N GLY A 65 23.59 4.91 -19.93
CA GLY A 65 23.10 4.38 -21.21
C GLY A 65 23.25 2.87 -21.31
N GLN A 66 24.39 2.33 -20.86
CA GLN A 66 24.61 0.88 -20.80
C GLN A 66 23.68 0.19 -19.79
N ALA A 67 23.49 0.78 -18.60
CA ALA A 67 22.56 0.29 -17.61
C ALA A 67 21.12 0.29 -18.17
N LEU A 68 20.71 1.35 -18.86
CA LEU A 68 19.40 1.46 -19.49
C LEU A 68 19.17 0.35 -20.53
N LEU A 69 20.17 0.08 -21.38
CA LEU A 69 20.10 -1.01 -22.36
C LEU A 69 19.93 -2.37 -21.68
N LEU A 70 20.67 -2.62 -20.59
CA LEU A 70 20.55 -3.84 -19.80
C LEU A 70 19.17 -3.95 -19.12
N LEU A 71 18.64 -2.87 -18.55
CA LEU A 71 17.30 -2.83 -17.95
C LEU A 71 16.23 -3.15 -18.99
N LYS A 72 16.29 -2.53 -20.18
CA LYS A 72 15.40 -2.84 -21.31
C LYS A 72 15.44 -4.33 -21.67
N PHE A 73 16.64 -4.88 -21.79
CA PHE A 73 16.83 -6.31 -22.05
C PHE A 73 16.20 -7.17 -20.95
N PHE A 74 16.47 -6.88 -19.67
CA PHE A 74 15.92 -7.62 -18.54
C PHE A 74 14.38 -7.57 -18.52
N ILE A 75 13.77 -6.43 -18.83
CA ILE A 75 12.31 -6.32 -18.95
C ILE A 75 11.79 -7.29 -20.02
N ILE A 76 12.38 -7.26 -21.22
CA ILE A 76 11.96 -8.11 -22.35
C ILE A 76 12.03 -9.58 -21.95
N ILE A 77 13.16 -10.05 -21.41
CA ILE A 77 13.31 -11.47 -21.10
C ILE A 77 12.42 -11.91 -19.93
N CYS A 78 12.11 -11.01 -18.98
CA CYS A 78 11.21 -11.30 -17.86
C CYS A 78 9.75 -11.45 -18.30
N ARG A 79 9.40 -10.98 -19.50
CA ARG A 79 8.07 -11.21 -20.10
C ARG A 79 7.88 -12.64 -20.60
N ASN A 80 8.97 -13.36 -20.83
CA ASN A 80 8.93 -14.82 -20.88
C ASN A 80 9.34 -15.37 -19.51
N PRO A 81 8.38 -15.69 -18.63
CA PRO A 81 8.67 -16.14 -17.27
C PRO A 81 9.44 -17.47 -17.20
N GLU A 82 9.58 -18.22 -18.29
CA GLU A 82 10.48 -19.39 -18.34
C GLU A 82 11.96 -19.01 -18.23
N ASN A 83 12.31 -17.75 -18.49
CA ASN A 83 13.65 -17.20 -18.24
C ASN A 83 13.89 -16.86 -16.76
N ILE A 84 12.84 -16.86 -15.91
CA ILE A 84 12.93 -16.56 -14.48
C ILE A 84 12.87 -17.87 -13.70
N GLN A 85 13.87 -18.11 -12.85
CA GLN A 85 13.87 -19.26 -11.95
C GLN A 85 12.82 -19.07 -10.85
N ALA A 86 11.94 -20.05 -10.66
CA ALA A 86 10.89 -19.98 -9.64
C ALA A 86 11.43 -20.17 -8.21
N ASP A 87 12.62 -20.77 -8.06
CA ASP A 87 13.23 -21.19 -6.80
C ASP A 87 14.34 -20.26 -6.29
N ARG A 88 14.85 -19.34 -7.13
CA ARG A 88 15.94 -18.42 -6.78
C ARG A 88 15.71 -17.02 -7.31
N ALA A 89 16.04 -16.03 -6.49
CA ALA A 89 16.08 -14.63 -6.91
C ALA A 89 17.02 -14.46 -8.12
N PRO A 90 16.57 -13.81 -9.21
CA PRO A 90 17.48 -13.42 -10.28
C PRO A 90 18.67 -12.61 -9.75
N GLY A 91 19.89 -13.00 -10.17
CA GLY A 91 21.13 -12.43 -9.63
C GLY A 91 21.31 -10.93 -9.86
N PHE A 92 20.50 -10.32 -10.73
CA PHE A 92 20.53 -8.88 -11.00
C PHE A 92 19.65 -8.06 -10.05
N ILE A 93 18.79 -8.67 -9.23
CA ILE A 93 17.91 -7.94 -8.28
C ILE A 93 18.71 -7.04 -7.31
N PRO A 94 19.82 -7.51 -6.69
CA PRO A 94 20.63 -6.64 -5.83
C PRO A 94 21.20 -5.43 -6.58
N GLU A 95 21.63 -5.62 -7.83
CA GLU A 95 22.16 -4.56 -8.67
C GLU A 95 21.07 -3.59 -9.12
N LEU A 96 19.86 -4.08 -9.36
CA LEU A 96 18.67 -3.28 -9.65
C LEU A 96 18.30 -2.36 -8.47
N LEU A 97 18.32 -2.88 -7.24
CA LEU A 97 18.04 -2.08 -6.05
C LEU A 97 19.13 -1.04 -5.78
N LYS A 98 20.41 -1.40 -5.98
CA LYS A 98 21.52 -0.42 -5.93
C LYS A 98 21.35 0.66 -6.98
N PHE A 99 21.00 0.30 -8.21
CA PHE A 99 20.72 1.25 -9.30
C PHE A 99 19.64 2.26 -8.90
N LEU A 100 18.51 1.77 -8.37
CA LEU A 100 17.40 2.61 -7.91
C LEU A 100 17.84 3.60 -6.82
N ARG A 101 18.62 3.16 -5.82
CA ARG A 101 19.14 4.03 -4.76
C ARG A 101 20.07 5.11 -5.28
N VAL A 102 21.02 4.74 -6.15
CA VAL A 102 21.98 5.70 -6.73
C VAL A 102 21.24 6.75 -7.55
N CYS A 103 20.30 6.34 -8.40
CA CYS A 103 19.53 7.27 -9.22
C CYS A 103 18.63 8.17 -8.36
N ALA A 104 17.96 7.61 -7.34
CA ALA A 104 17.14 8.39 -6.42
C ALA A 104 17.96 9.43 -5.64
N SER A 105 19.14 9.05 -5.17
CA SER A 105 20.08 9.97 -4.50
C SER A 105 20.51 11.10 -5.43
N LYS A 106 20.91 10.77 -6.67
CA LYS A 106 21.29 11.78 -7.68
C LYS A 106 20.14 12.72 -8.03
N LEU A 107 18.92 12.20 -8.24
CA LEU A 107 17.75 13.03 -8.55
C LEU A 107 17.40 13.99 -7.41
N ARG A 108 17.54 13.55 -6.16
CA ARG A 108 17.35 14.42 -4.99
C ARG A 108 18.38 15.55 -4.90
N SER A 109 19.62 15.29 -5.31
CA SER A 109 20.69 16.29 -5.33
C SER A 109 20.71 17.16 -6.60
N ALA A 110 20.01 16.77 -7.66
CA ALA A 110 20.12 17.36 -8.99
C ALA A 110 19.27 18.63 -9.21
N HIS A 111 19.04 19.42 -8.16
CA HIS A 111 18.23 20.65 -8.22
C HIS A 111 18.69 21.71 -9.25
N GLU A 112 19.84 21.51 -9.93
CA GLU A 112 20.45 22.48 -10.85
C GLU A 112 20.98 21.90 -12.20
N LEU A 113 20.78 20.62 -12.54
CA LEU A 113 21.37 20.02 -13.76
C LEU A 113 20.37 19.92 -14.93
N GLU A 114 20.38 20.93 -15.80
CA GLU A 114 19.68 20.92 -17.10
C GLU A 114 20.09 19.69 -17.94
N GLY A 115 19.13 18.84 -18.31
CA GLY A 115 19.29 17.73 -19.26
C GLY A 115 19.64 16.36 -18.68
N GLY A 116 20.37 16.27 -17.56
CA GLY A 116 20.77 15.00 -16.94
C GLY A 116 19.65 14.25 -16.20
N GLY A 117 18.67 14.99 -15.65
CA GLY A 117 17.56 14.42 -14.89
C GLY A 117 16.66 13.49 -15.71
N MET A 118 16.41 13.80 -16.97
CA MET A 118 15.46 13.06 -17.81
C MET A 118 15.93 11.63 -18.13
N GLN A 119 17.25 11.41 -18.30
CA GLN A 119 17.79 10.06 -18.47
C GLN A 119 17.80 9.26 -17.17
N LEU A 120 18.08 9.90 -16.03
CA LEU A 120 18.01 9.26 -14.71
C LEU A 120 16.58 8.83 -14.39
N GLU A 121 15.60 9.71 -14.64
CA GLU A 121 14.18 9.39 -14.52
C GLU A 121 13.80 8.23 -15.44
N SER A 122 14.21 8.26 -16.71
CA SER A 122 13.97 7.16 -17.65
C SER A 122 14.55 5.85 -17.14
N GLY A 123 15.81 5.86 -16.66
CA GLY A 123 16.45 4.69 -16.07
C GLY A 123 15.67 4.14 -14.87
N MET A 124 15.23 5.02 -13.95
CA MET A 124 14.41 4.62 -12.80
C MET A 124 13.05 4.07 -13.22
N LEU A 125 12.38 4.65 -14.22
CA LEU A 125 11.11 4.15 -14.74
C LEU A 125 11.27 2.72 -15.28
N HIS A 126 12.32 2.43 -16.04
CA HIS A 126 12.61 1.07 -16.52
C HIS A 126 12.92 0.12 -15.36
N ALA A 127 13.71 0.56 -14.38
CA ALA A 127 14.04 -0.25 -13.21
C ALA A 127 12.79 -0.60 -12.38
N LEU A 128 11.89 0.36 -12.14
CA LEU A 128 10.62 0.13 -11.45
C LEU A 128 9.70 -0.78 -12.26
N HIS A 129 9.65 -0.62 -13.58
CA HIS A 129 8.87 -1.51 -14.44
C HIS A 129 9.41 -2.95 -14.44
N LEU A 130 10.72 -3.13 -14.41
CA LEU A 130 11.35 -4.44 -14.24
C LEU A 130 10.93 -5.06 -12.89
N CYS A 131 10.94 -4.30 -11.81
CA CYS A 131 10.42 -4.77 -10.52
C CYS A 131 8.95 -5.20 -10.60
N GLU A 132 8.08 -4.47 -11.30
CA GLU A 132 6.68 -4.88 -11.50
C GLU A 132 6.59 -6.23 -12.23
N CYS A 133 7.43 -6.47 -13.25
CA CYS A 133 7.47 -7.75 -13.97
C CYS A 133 7.90 -8.92 -13.07
N LEU A 134 8.80 -8.66 -12.11
CA LEU A 134 9.35 -9.68 -11.22
C LEU A 134 8.39 -10.03 -10.08
N PHE A 135 7.76 -9.03 -9.48
CA PHE A 135 6.94 -9.19 -8.28
C PHE A 135 5.45 -9.40 -8.58
N ASP A 136 4.99 -9.09 -9.80
CA ASP A 136 3.65 -9.42 -10.28
C ASP A 136 3.70 -9.93 -11.73
N PRO A 137 4.21 -11.15 -11.97
CA PRO A 137 4.41 -11.67 -13.33
C PRO A 137 3.14 -11.65 -14.18
N TYR A 138 1.97 -11.83 -13.55
CA TYR A 138 0.66 -11.85 -14.21
C TYR A 138 -0.05 -10.50 -14.23
N GLN A 139 0.62 -9.42 -13.78
CA GLN A 139 0.08 -8.07 -13.69
C GLN A 139 -1.30 -8.02 -13.04
N THR A 140 -1.47 -8.82 -12.00
CA THR A 140 -2.71 -8.91 -11.24
C THR A 140 -3.17 -7.56 -10.71
N TRP A 141 -2.24 -6.72 -10.25
CA TRP A 141 -2.55 -5.36 -9.80
C TRP A 141 -3.15 -4.50 -10.92
N ARG A 142 -2.52 -4.49 -12.10
CA ARG A 142 -2.99 -3.69 -13.26
C ARG A 142 -4.34 -4.16 -13.76
N ARG A 143 -4.55 -5.49 -13.81
CA ARG A 143 -5.82 -6.12 -14.19
C ARG A 143 -6.93 -5.74 -13.21
N GLN A 144 -6.67 -5.82 -11.91
CA GLN A 144 -7.62 -5.38 -10.88
C GLN A 144 -7.97 -3.89 -11.00
N LEU A 145 -6.98 -3.03 -11.27
CA LEU A 145 -7.23 -1.60 -11.51
C LEU A 145 -8.08 -1.34 -12.77
N SER A 146 -7.97 -2.19 -13.79
CA SER A 146 -8.83 -2.12 -14.98
C SER A 146 -10.27 -2.64 -14.74
N GLY A 147 -10.59 -3.04 -13.50
CA GLY A 147 -11.90 -3.57 -13.12
C GLY A 147 -12.03 -5.09 -13.24
N GLU A 148 -10.95 -5.80 -13.57
CA GLU A 148 -10.98 -7.26 -13.68
C GLU A 148 -11.00 -7.93 -12.30
N VAL A 149 -11.95 -8.83 -12.08
CA VAL A 149 -12.05 -9.60 -10.84
C VAL A 149 -11.19 -10.86 -10.94
N ILE A 150 -10.03 -10.84 -10.28
CA ILE A 150 -9.11 -11.99 -10.24
C ILE A 150 -9.43 -12.86 -9.02
N SER A 151 -9.94 -14.06 -9.28
CA SER A 151 -10.31 -15.00 -8.22
C SER A 151 -9.09 -15.75 -7.65
N SER A 152 -9.17 -16.20 -6.39
CA SER A 152 -8.14 -17.06 -5.78
C SER A 152 -7.95 -18.38 -6.56
N LYS A 153 -9.02 -18.89 -7.18
CA LYS A 153 -9.01 -20.09 -8.02
C LYS A 153 -8.26 -19.91 -9.33
N GLU A 154 -8.16 -18.68 -9.82
CA GLU A 154 -7.29 -18.34 -10.96
C GLU A 154 -5.84 -18.23 -10.49
N LYS A 155 -5.59 -17.50 -9.39
CA LYS A 155 -4.25 -17.35 -8.82
C LYS A 155 -3.59 -18.70 -8.49
N SER A 156 -4.36 -19.69 -8.03
CA SER A 156 -3.85 -21.03 -7.74
C SER A 156 -3.41 -21.80 -8.99
N LYS A 157 -3.86 -21.42 -10.18
CA LYS A 157 -3.46 -22.02 -11.46
C LYS A 157 -2.22 -21.38 -12.07
N TYR A 158 -1.72 -20.28 -11.49
CA TYR A 158 -0.54 -19.60 -12.02
C TYR A 158 0.69 -20.50 -11.95
N LYS A 159 1.22 -20.85 -13.11
CA LYS A 159 2.43 -21.66 -13.29
C LYS A 159 3.65 -21.01 -12.64
N PHE A 160 3.79 -19.69 -12.76
CA PHE A 160 4.97 -18.96 -12.29
C PHE A 160 4.70 -18.27 -10.95
N ALA A 161 5.71 -18.22 -10.09
CA ALA A 161 5.67 -17.48 -8.82
C ALA A 161 6.39 -16.14 -8.99
N PRO A 162 6.00 -15.09 -8.22
CA PRO A 162 6.78 -13.86 -8.17
C PRO A 162 8.18 -14.13 -7.60
N ALA A 163 9.15 -13.31 -7.99
CA ALA A 163 10.49 -13.33 -7.41
C ALA A 163 10.44 -12.97 -5.91
N PRO A 164 11.35 -13.52 -5.08
CA PRO A 164 11.42 -13.15 -3.67
C PRO A 164 11.80 -11.66 -3.51
N LEU A 165 11.09 -10.96 -2.63
CA LEU A 165 11.32 -9.54 -2.35
C LEU A 165 12.57 -9.37 -1.47
N PRO A 166 13.58 -8.57 -1.87
CA PRO A 166 14.74 -8.30 -1.03
C PRO A 166 14.35 -7.55 0.25
N PRO A 167 14.96 -7.87 1.41
CA PRO A 167 14.62 -7.22 2.68
C PRO A 167 14.88 -5.71 2.65
N GLU A 168 15.90 -5.27 1.93
CA GLU A 168 16.28 -3.85 1.84
C GLU A 168 15.33 -3.04 0.93
N PHE A 169 14.39 -3.70 0.24
CA PHE A 169 13.41 -3.00 -0.59
C PHE A 169 12.49 -2.11 0.25
N SER A 170 12.19 -2.53 1.50
CA SER A 170 11.40 -1.74 2.46
C SER A 170 12.04 -0.37 2.73
N THR A 171 13.34 -0.38 3.01
CA THR A 171 14.12 0.81 3.32
C THR A 171 14.15 1.76 2.13
N PHE A 172 14.37 1.23 0.92
CA PHE A 172 14.33 2.05 -0.29
C PHE A 172 12.96 2.72 -0.49
N PHE A 173 11.87 1.98 -0.26
CA PHE A 173 10.52 2.51 -0.41
C PHE A 173 10.27 3.66 0.58
N GLN A 174 10.66 3.49 1.85
CA GLN A 174 10.57 4.56 2.84
C GLN A 174 11.35 5.80 2.42
N GLU A 175 12.62 5.64 2.03
CA GLU A 175 13.49 6.73 1.55
C GLU A 175 12.90 7.45 0.33
N ALA A 176 12.22 6.73 -0.57
CA ALA A 176 11.62 7.31 -1.78
C ALA A 176 10.46 8.29 -1.48
N PHE A 177 9.79 8.12 -0.34
CA PHE A 177 8.61 8.87 0.08
C PHE A 177 8.86 9.76 1.32
N GLN A 178 10.10 9.87 1.80
CA GLN A 178 10.45 10.76 2.91
C GLN A 178 10.23 12.25 2.58
N ALA A 179 9.76 13.01 3.56
CA ALA A 179 9.54 14.46 3.43
C ALA A 179 10.86 15.20 3.21
N GLY A 180 10.88 16.17 2.27
CA GLY A 180 12.06 16.99 1.97
C GLY A 180 13.03 16.41 0.93
N GLY A 181 12.73 15.25 0.33
CA GLY A 181 13.55 14.61 -0.71
C GLY A 181 12.72 13.80 -1.71
N GLN A 182 11.55 14.32 -2.07
CA GLN A 182 10.59 13.61 -2.90
C GLN A 182 11.09 13.41 -4.33
N LEU A 183 10.91 12.20 -4.86
CA LEU A 183 11.16 11.92 -6.27
C LEU A 183 10.14 12.65 -7.15
N PRO A 184 10.45 12.88 -8.44
CA PRO A 184 9.48 13.35 -9.43
C PRO A 184 8.14 12.59 -9.35
N GLY A 185 7.02 13.30 -9.54
CA GLY A 185 5.67 12.76 -9.34
C GLY A 185 5.38 11.48 -10.14
N MET A 186 5.95 11.37 -11.35
CA MET A 186 5.81 10.15 -12.15
C MET A 186 6.49 8.93 -11.52
N LEU A 187 7.67 9.12 -10.93
CA LEU A 187 8.38 8.06 -10.23
C LEU A 187 7.65 7.65 -8.94
N GLN A 188 7.10 8.62 -8.22
CA GLN A 188 6.22 8.31 -7.08
C GLN A 188 5.02 7.47 -7.52
N LEU A 189 4.33 7.85 -8.60
CA LEU A 189 3.21 7.09 -9.13
C LEU A 189 3.62 5.65 -9.49
N ARG A 190 4.76 5.46 -10.16
CA ARG A 190 5.26 4.12 -10.50
C ARG A 190 5.64 3.30 -9.27
N LEU A 191 6.18 3.93 -8.22
CA LEU A 191 6.43 3.27 -6.95
C LEU A 191 5.13 2.79 -6.28
N VAL A 192 4.08 3.62 -6.29
CA VAL A 192 2.74 3.22 -5.80
C VAL A 192 2.21 2.01 -6.58
N HIS A 193 2.30 2.03 -7.92
CA HIS A 193 1.92 0.86 -8.72
C HIS A 193 2.77 -0.38 -8.41
N LEU A 194 4.07 -0.20 -8.18
CA LEU A 194 4.96 -1.29 -7.80
C LEU A 194 4.58 -1.89 -6.44
N PHE A 195 4.18 -1.08 -5.48
CA PHE A 195 3.67 -1.58 -4.20
C PHE A 195 2.42 -2.44 -4.39
N GLY A 196 1.49 -1.98 -5.23
CA GLY A 196 0.31 -2.78 -5.61
C GLY A 196 0.67 -4.08 -6.29
N ALA A 197 1.63 -4.05 -7.23
CA ALA A 197 2.15 -5.25 -7.87
C ALA A 197 2.71 -6.26 -6.84
N ILE A 198 3.54 -5.81 -5.91
CA ILE A 198 4.10 -6.67 -4.84
C ILE A 198 2.99 -7.31 -4.00
N LEU A 199 1.97 -6.53 -3.63
CA LEU A 199 0.83 -7.03 -2.85
C LEU A 199 -0.04 -8.02 -3.64
N SER A 200 -0.41 -7.70 -4.87
CA SER A 200 -1.35 -8.50 -5.67
C SER A 200 -0.69 -9.76 -6.27
N GLY A 201 0.59 -9.65 -6.65
CA GLY A 201 1.38 -10.71 -7.28
C GLY A 201 1.82 -11.81 -6.33
N SER A 202 1.82 -11.54 -5.01
CA SER A 202 2.08 -12.53 -3.98
C SER A 202 1.08 -13.69 -4.07
N LYS A 203 1.59 -14.93 -4.21
CA LYS A 203 0.76 -16.13 -4.21
C LYS A 203 0.15 -16.35 -2.82
N VAL A 204 -1.16 -16.58 -2.80
CA VAL A 204 -1.88 -17.16 -1.66
C VAL A 204 -1.90 -18.67 -1.93
N GLY A 205 -1.10 -19.46 -1.21
CA GLY A 205 -1.07 -20.91 -1.39
C GLY A 205 -0.83 -21.65 -0.08
N ASP A 206 -1.82 -22.45 0.33
CA ASP A 206 -1.87 -23.65 1.22
C ASP A 206 -0.84 -23.91 2.33
N GLY A 207 -0.10 -22.90 2.79
CA GLY A 207 0.82 -22.99 3.91
C GLY A 207 1.28 -21.60 4.28
N GLY A 208 0.39 -20.88 4.98
CA GLY A 208 0.60 -19.51 5.40
C GLY A 208 0.73 -18.55 4.23
N TRP A 209 0.31 -17.31 4.44
CA TRP A 209 0.81 -16.24 3.60
C TRP A 209 2.35 -16.31 3.65
N ILE A 210 3.05 -15.95 2.56
CA ILE A 210 4.48 -15.56 2.62
C ILE A 210 4.72 -14.47 3.73
N TRP A 211 3.61 -13.93 4.24
CA TRP A 211 3.42 -12.90 5.24
C TRP A 211 2.96 -13.42 6.63
N ASP A 212 2.66 -14.71 6.83
CA ASP A 212 2.12 -15.26 8.11
C ASP A 212 3.03 -16.27 8.81
N HIS A 213 4.13 -16.67 8.19
CA HIS A 213 5.12 -17.48 8.88
C HIS A 213 6.23 -16.58 9.44
N PRO A 214 6.47 -16.58 10.77
CA PRO A 214 7.78 -16.18 11.23
C PRO A 214 8.77 -17.12 10.51
N PRO A 215 9.82 -16.60 9.88
CA PRO A 215 10.86 -17.47 9.37
C PRO A 215 11.35 -18.29 10.55
N HIS A 216 11.46 -19.60 10.34
CA HIS A 216 12.19 -20.47 11.26
C HIS A 216 13.64 -19.96 11.53
N ASP A 217 14.10 -18.96 10.76
CA ASP A 217 15.42 -18.33 10.82
C ASP A 217 15.45 -16.82 11.16
N GLY A 218 14.40 -16.24 11.78
CA GLY A 218 14.52 -14.89 12.38
C GLY A 218 14.71 -13.69 11.42
N THR A 219 14.36 -13.82 10.14
CA THR A 219 14.39 -12.73 9.13
C THR A 219 13.09 -11.88 9.05
N PRO A 220 13.09 -10.59 9.40
CA PRO A 220 11.85 -9.79 9.58
C PRO A 220 11.22 -9.22 8.29
N SER A 221 11.16 -9.95 7.18
CA SER A 221 11.16 -9.25 5.88
C SER A 221 9.82 -8.70 5.37
N CYS A 222 8.68 -9.27 5.77
CA CYS A 222 7.44 -9.13 4.99
C CYS A 222 6.33 -8.29 5.67
N CYS A 223 5.98 -8.56 6.94
CA CYS A 223 5.00 -7.74 7.68
C CYS A 223 5.52 -6.30 7.93
N LEU A 224 6.82 -6.18 8.21
CA LEU A 224 7.51 -4.90 8.39
C LEU A 224 7.56 -4.08 7.10
N PHE A 225 7.70 -4.74 5.94
CA PHE A 225 7.61 -4.07 4.64
C PHE A 225 6.24 -3.40 4.48
N ARG A 226 5.15 -4.12 4.75
CA ARG A 226 3.80 -3.60 4.60
C ARG A 226 3.51 -2.41 5.50
N GLY A 227 3.77 -2.53 6.81
CA GLY A 227 3.46 -1.48 7.77
C GLY A 227 4.25 -0.18 7.56
N SER A 228 5.55 -0.31 7.36
CA SER A 228 6.44 0.85 7.22
C SER A 228 6.33 1.54 5.85
N CYS A 229 6.06 0.79 4.77
CA CYS A 229 5.79 1.37 3.46
C CYS A 229 4.41 2.04 3.42
N LEU A 230 3.40 1.48 4.11
CA LEU A 230 2.10 2.13 4.26
C LEU A 230 2.23 3.50 4.96
N HIS A 231 3.03 3.60 6.03
CA HIS A 231 3.33 4.89 6.67
C HIS A 231 3.80 5.94 5.63
N SER A 232 4.73 5.51 4.79
CA SER A 232 5.40 6.39 3.84
C SER A 232 4.49 6.77 2.67
N LEU A 233 3.66 5.83 2.19
CA LEU A 233 2.63 6.08 1.18
C LEU A 233 1.58 7.08 1.66
N VAL A 234 1.16 6.95 2.91
CA VAL A 234 0.16 7.82 3.54
C VAL A 234 0.72 9.22 3.76
N GLY A 235 1.95 9.30 4.28
CA GLY A 235 2.69 10.55 4.37
C GLY A 235 2.84 11.24 3.02
N CYS A 236 3.05 10.47 1.94
CA CYS A 236 3.12 11.05 0.60
C CYS A 236 1.78 11.50 0.03
N SER A 237 0.67 10.80 0.26
CA SER A 237 -0.65 11.33 -0.12
C SER A 237 -1.01 12.64 0.60
N TYR A 238 -0.46 12.88 1.79
CA TYR A 238 -0.66 14.14 2.52
C TYR A 238 0.07 15.32 1.84
N PHE A 239 1.24 15.08 1.26
CA PHE A 239 2.04 16.13 0.60
C PHE A 239 1.82 16.20 -0.93
N CYS A 240 1.37 15.12 -1.55
CA CYS A 240 1.23 15.03 -3.00
C CYS A 240 -0.19 15.45 -3.41
N LEU A 241 -0.32 16.70 -3.86
CA LEU A 241 -1.53 17.32 -4.44
C LEU A 241 -2.04 16.63 -5.74
N GLN A 242 -1.54 15.45 -6.12
CA GLN A 242 -2.01 14.75 -7.31
C GLN A 242 -3.11 13.74 -6.93
N THR A 243 -4.35 14.06 -7.33
CA THR A 243 -5.57 13.24 -7.17
C THR A 243 -5.34 11.76 -7.47
N GLN A 244 -4.59 11.44 -8.53
CA GLN A 244 -4.34 10.07 -8.97
C GLN A 244 -3.50 9.26 -7.96
N LEU A 245 -2.48 9.88 -7.35
CA LEU A 245 -1.64 9.25 -6.34
C LEU A 245 -2.43 8.94 -5.07
N ALA A 246 -3.28 9.88 -4.63
CA ALA A 246 -4.14 9.70 -3.47
C ALA A 246 -5.21 8.61 -3.71
N VAL A 247 -5.78 8.53 -4.91
CA VAL A 247 -6.76 7.49 -5.27
C VAL A 247 -6.12 6.11 -5.24
N LEU A 248 -4.92 5.96 -5.81
CA LEU A 248 -4.22 4.68 -5.83
C LEU A 248 -3.76 4.25 -4.44
N SER A 249 -3.25 5.18 -3.61
CA SER A 249 -2.90 4.86 -2.22
C SER A 249 -4.14 4.43 -1.41
N ALA A 250 -5.31 5.02 -1.69
CA ALA A 250 -6.57 4.65 -1.03
C ALA A 250 -7.02 3.24 -1.42
N GLN A 251 -6.94 2.92 -2.72
CA GLN A 251 -7.20 1.58 -3.23
C GLN A 251 -6.24 0.55 -2.62
N LEU A 252 -4.95 0.88 -2.50
CA LEU A 252 -3.95 0.00 -1.88
C LEU A 252 -4.17 -0.21 -0.40
N LEU A 253 -4.58 0.83 0.32
CA LEU A 253 -4.98 0.68 1.72
C LEU A 253 -6.19 -0.23 1.81
N GLY A 254 -7.23 -0.02 1.00
CA GLY A 254 -8.39 -0.91 0.94
C GLY A 254 -8.01 -2.37 0.66
N GLN A 255 -7.11 -2.60 -0.30
CA GLN A 255 -6.61 -3.95 -0.59
C GLN A 255 -5.75 -4.52 0.53
N CYS A 256 -4.88 -3.72 1.15
CA CYS A 256 -4.17 -4.11 2.36
C CYS A 256 -5.18 -4.58 3.42
N TYR A 257 -6.19 -3.77 3.73
CA TYR A 257 -7.23 -4.15 4.69
C TYR A 257 -7.93 -5.46 4.31
N ALA A 258 -8.31 -5.63 3.05
CA ALA A 258 -8.93 -6.87 2.57
C ALA A 258 -7.99 -8.09 2.69
N VAL A 259 -6.71 -7.95 2.32
CA VAL A 259 -5.72 -9.04 2.34
C VAL A 259 -5.29 -9.41 3.75
N GLY A 260 -5.12 -8.42 4.65
CA GLY A 260 -4.72 -8.66 6.04
C GLY A 260 -5.78 -9.33 6.91
N TRP A 261 -7.04 -9.32 6.47
CA TRP A 261 -8.18 -9.74 7.30
C TRP A 261 -9.12 -10.75 6.59
N GLY A 262 -8.94 -10.99 5.30
CA GLY A 262 -9.75 -11.91 4.49
C GLY A 262 -9.38 -13.39 4.63
N GLY A 263 -8.33 -13.73 5.36
CA GLY A 263 -8.05 -15.10 5.78
C GLY A 263 -8.90 -15.44 6.99
N GLY A 264 -9.93 -16.28 6.85
CA GLY A 264 -10.82 -16.73 7.93
C GLY A 264 -10.16 -17.59 9.01
N GLY A 265 -8.86 -17.41 9.29
CA GLY A 265 -8.20 -17.96 10.46
C GLY A 265 -8.38 -17.02 11.63
N ASN A 266 -8.73 -17.55 12.80
CA ASN A 266 -8.60 -16.84 14.07
C ASN A 266 -7.22 -16.19 14.10
N PHE A 267 -7.18 -14.86 14.17
CA PHE A 267 -5.95 -14.13 14.48
C PHE A 267 -5.66 -14.39 15.97
N ASN A 268 -5.09 -15.55 16.27
CA ASN A 268 -4.49 -15.78 17.58
C ASN A 268 -3.11 -15.12 17.52
N PRO A 269 -2.90 -13.97 18.18
CA PRO A 269 -1.55 -13.46 18.34
C PRO A 269 -0.73 -14.54 19.07
N PRO A 270 0.55 -14.76 18.70
CA PRO A 270 1.40 -15.68 19.41
C PRO A 270 1.44 -15.28 20.90
N GLU A 271 1.13 -16.24 21.78
CA GLU A 271 1.20 -16.05 23.22
C GLU A 271 2.66 -15.81 23.63
N GLY A 272 3.01 -14.53 23.80
CA GLY A 272 4.32 -14.11 24.28
C GLY A 272 4.87 -12.91 23.52
N GLY A 273 4.84 -11.73 24.15
CA GLY A 273 5.71 -10.59 23.85
C GLY A 273 5.50 -9.79 22.55
N GLU A 274 4.86 -10.32 21.51
CA GLU A 274 4.84 -9.70 20.17
C GLU A 274 3.52 -9.00 19.78
N VAL A 275 2.56 -8.89 20.70
CA VAL A 275 1.23 -8.25 20.47
C VAL A 275 1.34 -6.75 20.16
N GLY A 276 2.41 -6.08 20.61
CA GLY A 276 2.60 -4.63 20.45
C GLY A 276 2.84 -4.19 19.00
N TRP A 277 3.46 -5.04 18.17
CA TRP A 277 3.79 -4.67 16.79
C TRP A 277 2.56 -4.70 15.89
N GLY A 278 1.69 -5.70 16.01
CA GLY A 278 0.45 -5.79 15.21
C GLY A 278 -0.51 -4.62 15.49
N LEU A 279 -0.67 -4.23 16.76
CA LEU A 279 -1.52 -3.10 17.17
C LEU A 279 -1.00 -1.75 16.66
N SER A 280 0.32 -1.52 16.74
CA SER A 280 0.94 -0.27 16.28
C SER A 280 0.75 -0.06 14.78
N HIS A 281 0.86 -1.12 13.98
CA HIS A 281 0.60 -1.06 12.53
C HIS A 281 -0.88 -0.89 12.19
N LEU A 282 -1.78 -1.44 13.02
CA LEU A 282 -3.22 -1.28 12.85
C LEU A 282 -3.68 0.15 13.14
N HIS A 283 -3.19 0.75 14.22
CA HIS A 283 -3.45 2.16 14.55
C HIS A 283 -2.98 3.08 13.42
N LEU A 284 -1.78 2.84 12.92
CA LEU A 284 -1.22 3.62 11.83
C LEU A 284 -2.05 3.52 10.54
N ALA A 285 -2.52 2.33 10.18
CA ALA A 285 -3.36 2.16 9.02
C ALA A 285 -4.70 2.91 9.19
N LEU A 286 -5.28 2.90 10.40
CA LEU A 286 -6.55 3.60 10.67
C LEU A 286 -6.38 5.12 10.69
N ASP A 287 -5.25 5.64 11.17
CA ASP A 287 -4.95 7.09 11.13
C ASP A 287 -4.71 7.61 9.71
N ALA A 288 -4.31 6.73 8.79
CA ALA A 288 -4.06 7.09 7.41
C ALA A 288 -5.30 7.57 6.65
N ILE A 289 -6.44 6.90 6.84
CA ILE A 289 -7.65 7.19 6.06
C ILE A 289 -8.16 8.61 6.33
N PRO A 290 -8.32 9.07 7.59
CA PRO A 290 -8.66 10.47 7.87
C PRO A 290 -7.66 11.47 7.30
N ALA A 291 -6.35 11.18 7.37
CA ALA A 291 -5.32 12.05 6.83
C ALA A 291 -5.43 12.19 5.30
N MET A 292 -5.66 11.09 4.59
CA MET A 292 -5.83 11.08 3.14
C MET A 292 -7.08 11.80 2.68
N LEU A 293 -8.17 11.70 3.43
CA LEU A 293 -9.41 12.40 3.15
C LEU A 293 -9.29 13.92 3.38
N SER A 294 -8.18 14.41 3.94
CA SER A 294 -7.88 15.84 4.08
C SER A 294 -7.30 16.46 2.79
N CYS A 295 -7.73 15.99 1.62
CA CYS A 295 -7.34 16.51 0.30
C CYS A 295 -8.48 17.28 -0.38
N GLU A 296 -8.18 18.02 -1.45
CA GLU A 296 -9.18 18.75 -2.24
C GLU A 296 -10.20 17.80 -2.90
N ASP A 297 -9.75 16.66 -3.45
CA ASP A 297 -10.59 15.66 -4.11
C ASP A 297 -11.23 14.64 -3.15
N ARG A 298 -11.53 15.05 -1.92
CA ARG A 298 -12.14 14.19 -0.89
C ARG A 298 -13.33 13.36 -1.41
N PRO A 299 -14.28 13.90 -2.21
CA PRO A 299 -15.42 13.11 -2.70
C PRO A 299 -15.02 11.90 -3.55
N VAL A 300 -13.94 12.02 -4.35
CA VAL A 300 -13.43 10.92 -5.19
C VAL A 300 -12.85 9.83 -4.30
N LEU A 301 -12.04 10.20 -3.31
CA LEU A 301 -11.49 9.24 -2.34
C LEU A 301 -12.58 8.57 -1.50
N GLN A 302 -13.60 9.32 -1.07
CA GLN A 302 -14.76 8.75 -0.39
C GLN A 302 -15.45 7.70 -1.26
N ALA A 303 -15.69 7.99 -2.54
CA ALA A 303 -16.27 7.03 -3.48
C ALA A 303 -15.42 5.76 -3.62
N VAL A 304 -14.08 5.91 -3.66
CA VAL A 304 -13.14 4.79 -3.69
C VAL A 304 -13.21 3.94 -2.42
N PHE A 305 -13.26 4.56 -1.23
CA PHE A 305 -13.40 3.80 0.02
C PHE A 305 -14.76 3.08 0.08
N LEU A 306 -15.84 3.71 -0.38
CA LEU A 306 -17.16 3.10 -0.45
C LEU A 306 -17.20 1.92 -1.43
N SER A 307 -16.60 2.05 -2.63
CA SER A 307 -16.58 0.97 -3.62
C SER A 307 -15.76 -0.24 -3.16
N ASN A 308 -14.78 -0.03 -2.27
CA ASN A 308 -13.96 -1.09 -1.67
C ASN A 308 -14.54 -1.64 -0.36
N ASN A 309 -15.82 -1.37 -0.05
CA ASN A 309 -16.51 -1.87 1.15
C ASN A 309 -15.77 -1.52 2.45
N CYS A 310 -15.20 -0.32 2.53
CA CYS A 310 -14.35 0.06 3.67
C CYS A 310 -15.11 -0.02 5.01
N PHE A 311 -16.41 0.31 5.02
CA PHE A 311 -17.26 0.20 6.22
C PHE A 311 -17.33 -1.22 6.76
N GLU A 312 -17.58 -2.20 5.91
CA GLU A 312 -17.67 -3.62 6.26
C GLU A 312 -16.33 -4.12 6.82
N HIS A 313 -15.21 -3.69 6.24
CA HIS A 313 -13.88 -4.03 6.75
C HIS A 313 -13.62 -3.42 8.13
N ILE A 314 -14.00 -2.16 8.36
CA ILE A 314 -13.84 -1.49 9.67
C ILE A 314 -14.68 -2.18 10.75
N ILE A 315 -15.93 -2.55 10.43
CA ILE A 315 -16.81 -3.22 11.40
C ILE A 315 -16.30 -4.63 11.72
N ARG A 316 -15.84 -5.39 10.72
CA ARG A 316 -15.20 -6.69 10.96
C ARG A 316 -13.94 -6.58 11.81
N LEU A 317 -13.13 -5.54 11.56
CA LEU A 317 -11.94 -5.25 12.36
C LEU A 317 -12.32 -5.01 13.82
N LEU A 318 -13.38 -4.23 14.09
CA LEU A 318 -13.89 -4.05 15.44
C LEU A 318 -14.29 -5.39 16.05
N GLN A 319 -15.16 -6.15 15.38
CA GLN A 319 -15.63 -7.45 15.87
C GLN A 319 -14.51 -8.44 16.21
N ASN A 320 -13.44 -8.47 15.40
CA ASN A 320 -12.31 -9.37 15.55
C ASN A 320 -11.24 -8.85 16.53
N SER A 321 -11.23 -7.56 16.85
CA SER A 321 -10.26 -6.94 17.76
C SER A 321 -10.55 -7.19 19.25
N LYS A 322 -11.36 -8.21 19.57
CA LYS A 322 -11.60 -8.67 20.94
C LYS A 322 -10.35 -9.36 21.48
N ALA A 323 -9.33 -8.59 21.86
CA ALA A 323 -8.14 -9.09 22.52
C ALA A 323 -8.18 -8.79 24.02
N SER A 324 -8.19 -9.88 24.79
CA SER A 324 -7.44 -10.13 26.02
C SER A 324 -7.11 -8.93 26.90
N ASP A 325 -7.74 -8.88 28.07
CA ASP A 325 -7.40 -8.09 29.27
C ASP A 325 -6.65 -6.76 29.05
N GLY A 326 -7.41 -5.66 29.11
CA GLY A 326 -6.90 -4.38 29.62
C GLY A 326 -6.35 -3.38 28.60
N SER A 327 -6.26 -3.69 27.31
CA SER A 327 -5.96 -2.65 26.31
C SER A 327 -7.20 -1.77 26.08
N SER A 328 -7.06 -0.45 26.29
CA SER A 328 -8.17 0.50 26.15
C SER A 328 -8.78 0.42 24.75
N ASP A 329 -10.01 0.90 24.60
CA ASP A 329 -10.82 1.03 23.38
C ASP A 329 -10.17 1.84 22.22
N THR A 330 -8.85 1.93 22.16
CA THR A 330 -8.02 2.53 21.11
C THR A 330 -8.50 2.14 19.71
N ILE A 331 -8.70 0.86 19.42
CA ILE A 331 -9.13 0.42 18.09
C ILE A 331 -10.52 0.97 17.76
N ALA A 332 -11.44 0.97 18.73
CA ALA A 332 -12.76 1.58 18.60
C ALA A 332 -12.69 3.08 18.33
N VAL A 333 -11.84 3.81 19.07
CA VAL A 333 -11.59 5.25 18.87
C VAL A 333 -11.12 5.52 17.44
N HIS A 334 -10.13 4.79 16.94
CA HIS A 334 -9.61 4.99 15.59
C HIS A 334 -10.62 4.57 14.52
N ALA A 335 -11.35 3.47 14.71
CA ALA A 335 -12.39 3.05 13.78
C ALA A 335 -13.50 4.10 13.66
N VAL A 336 -13.98 4.65 14.78
CA VAL A 336 -14.98 5.73 14.79
C VAL A 336 -14.45 6.96 14.07
N ARG A 337 -13.17 7.32 14.23
CA ARG A 337 -12.53 8.41 13.45
C ARG A 337 -12.54 8.15 11.95
N VAL A 338 -12.20 6.93 11.52
CA VAL A 338 -12.22 6.55 10.10
C VAL A 338 -13.63 6.65 9.53
N LEU A 339 -14.62 6.10 10.24
CA LEU A 339 -16.03 6.18 9.85
C LEU A 339 -16.49 7.64 9.73
N THR A 340 -16.15 8.49 10.70
CA THR A 340 -16.44 9.93 10.67
C THR A 340 -15.81 10.59 9.46
N ALA A 341 -14.55 10.30 9.16
CA ALA A 341 -13.87 10.86 8.01
C ALA A 341 -14.54 10.43 6.69
N ILE A 342 -14.84 9.15 6.50
CA ILE A 342 -15.49 8.68 5.27
C ILE A 342 -16.87 9.34 5.10
N MET A 343 -17.63 9.53 6.18
CA MET A 343 -18.98 10.09 6.13
C MET A 343 -19.06 11.63 6.11
N SER A 344 -18.02 12.33 6.55
CA SER A 344 -18.08 13.78 6.71
C SER A 344 -18.31 14.51 5.38
N ASN A 345 -19.26 15.45 5.40
CA ASN A 345 -19.81 16.20 4.27
C ASN A 345 -20.26 15.32 3.09
N SER A 346 -20.60 14.06 3.36
CA SER A 346 -21.05 13.10 2.33
C SER A 346 -22.37 12.45 2.73
N PRO A 347 -23.52 13.01 2.30
CA PRO A 347 -24.84 12.42 2.53
C PRO A 347 -24.93 10.99 1.98
N SER A 348 -24.39 10.74 0.78
CA SER A 348 -24.37 9.42 0.16
C SER A 348 -23.62 8.38 1.00
N ALA A 349 -22.47 8.75 1.59
CA ALA A 349 -21.71 7.84 2.45
C ALA A 349 -22.48 7.47 3.72
N LYS A 350 -23.22 8.42 4.31
CA LYS A 350 -24.06 8.16 5.50
C LYS A 350 -25.21 7.22 5.19
N GLU A 351 -25.90 7.41 4.07
CA GLU A 351 -26.98 6.51 3.64
C GLU A 351 -26.43 5.11 3.35
N VAL A 352 -25.29 4.99 2.65
CA VAL A 352 -24.64 3.69 2.43
C VAL A 352 -24.26 3.03 3.76
N PHE A 353 -23.70 3.77 4.73
CA PHE A 353 -23.38 3.23 6.05
C PHE A 353 -24.64 2.75 6.76
N LYS A 354 -25.72 3.55 6.73
CA LYS A 354 -27.01 3.25 7.35
C LYS A 354 -27.65 1.99 6.75
N GLU A 355 -27.62 1.84 5.43
CA GLU A 355 -28.22 0.70 4.72
C GLU A 355 -27.41 -0.60 4.88
N ARG A 356 -26.07 -0.52 4.79
CA ARG A 356 -25.20 -1.70 4.76
C ARG A 356 -24.77 -2.19 6.14
N ILE A 357 -24.57 -1.26 7.08
CA ILE A 357 -24.09 -1.55 8.44
C ILE A 357 -25.16 -1.21 9.46
N GLY A 358 -25.59 0.05 9.49
CA GLY A 358 -26.51 0.58 10.48
C GLY A 358 -25.85 0.99 11.80
N TYR A 359 -26.30 2.12 12.37
CA TYR A 359 -25.80 2.66 13.63
C TYR A 359 -26.14 1.78 14.84
N CYS A 360 -27.27 1.07 14.80
CA CYS A 360 -27.62 0.08 15.83
C CYS A 360 -26.57 -1.03 15.90
N HIS A 361 -26.16 -1.56 14.75
CA HIS A 361 -25.13 -2.60 14.71
C HIS A 361 -23.76 -2.06 15.16
N LEU A 362 -23.38 -0.84 14.76
CA LEU A 362 -22.18 -0.17 15.27
C LEU A 362 -22.20 -0.09 16.80
N TYR A 363 -23.32 0.30 17.40
CA TYR A 363 -23.46 0.35 18.86
C TYR A 363 -23.29 -1.02 19.52
N GLU A 364 -23.91 -2.07 18.99
CA GLU A 364 -23.78 -3.44 19.50
C GLU A 364 -22.32 -3.91 19.47
N VAL A 365 -21.63 -3.67 18.35
CA VAL A 365 -20.22 -4.02 18.19
C VAL A 365 -19.38 -3.27 19.21
N LEU A 366 -19.51 -1.94 19.31
CA LEU A 366 -18.78 -1.12 20.28
C LEU A 366 -19.05 -1.56 21.72
N ARG A 367 -20.30 -1.84 22.08
CA ARG A 367 -20.68 -2.32 23.41
C ARG A 367 -20.08 -3.68 23.74
N SER A 368 -19.84 -4.52 22.73
CA SER A 368 -19.21 -5.83 22.92
C SER A 368 -17.73 -5.75 23.32
N HIS A 369 -17.10 -4.56 23.24
CA HIS A 369 -15.75 -4.29 23.75
C HIS A 369 -15.72 -3.86 25.23
N GLY A 370 -16.87 -3.70 25.89
CA GLY A 370 -16.95 -3.32 27.30
C GLY A 370 -17.32 -1.85 27.53
N GLN A 371 -16.84 -1.28 28.64
CA GLN A 371 -17.13 0.12 29.01
C GLN A 371 -16.32 1.10 28.14
N PRO A 372 -16.94 2.17 27.61
CA PRO A 372 -16.26 3.12 26.75
C PRO A 372 -15.36 4.04 27.58
N THR A 373 -14.24 4.46 26.99
CA THR A 373 -13.42 5.54 27.54
C THR A 373 -13.97 6.90 27.15
N GLN A 374 -13.52 7.95 27.84
CA GLN A 374 -13.79 9.33 27.48
C GLN A 374 -13.47 9.64 26.01
N ARG A 375 -12.38 9.05 25.47
CA ARG A 375 -11.94 9.29 24.09
C ARG A 375 -12.94 8.75 23.09
N LEU A 376 -13.49 7.55 23.32
CA LEU A 376 -14.50 6.98 22.42
C LEU A 376 -15.80 7.80 22.43
N LEU A 377 -16.23 8.26 23.61
CA LEU A 377 -17.40 9.14 23.72
C LEU A 377 -17.18 10.47 22.98
N GLN A 378 -15.98 11.04 23.09
CA GLN A 378 -15.59 12.24 22.35
C GLN A 378 -15.60 12.02 20.84
N GLU A 379 -15.09 10.89 20.33
CA GLU A 379 -15.11 10.64 18.89
C GLU A 379 -16.52 10.39 18.33
N LEU A 380 -17.44 9.83 19.12
CA LEU A 380 -18.86 9.75 18.76
C LEU A 380 -19.53 11.13 18.71
N LEU A 381 -19.18 12.05 19.61
CA LEU A 381 -19.62 13.44 19.53
C LEU A 381 -19.02 14.15 18.31
N ASN A 382 -17.73 13.93 18.04
CA ASN A 382 -17.07 14.46 16.85
C ASN A 382 -17.71 13.92 15.56
N MET A 383 -18.18 12.67 15.56
CA MET A 383 -18.96 12.10 14.46
C MET A 383 -20.29 12.83 14.26
N ALA A 384 -20.95 13.25 15.34
CA ALA A 384 -22.23 13.94 15.27
C ALA A 384 -22.13 15.34 14.63
N VAL A 385 -21.06 16.08 14.95
CA VAL A 385 -20.83 17.44 14.41
C VAL A 385 -19.89 17.47 13.21
N GLU A 386 -19.33 16.32 12.84
CA GLU A 386 -18.30 16.15 11.81
C GLU A 386 -17.09 17.07 12.00
N GLY A 387 -16.47 16.97 13.17
CA GLY A 387 -15.27 17.72 13.53
C GLY A 387 -15.14 17.82 15.04
N ASP A 388 -14.33 18.77 15.52
CA ASP A 388 -14.14 18.93 16.96
C ASP A 388 -15.40 19.51 17.64
N HIS A 389 -16.06 18.69 18.48
CA HIS A 389 -17.23 19.09 19.25
C HIS A 389 -16.93 20.13 20.34
N SER A 390 -15.66 20.28 20.74
CA SER A 390 -15.22 21.28 21.71
C SER A 390 -14.89 22.64 21.08
N SER A 391 -14.96 22.76 19.75
CA SER A 391 -14.66 24.01 19.05
C SER A 391 -15.68 25.12 19.34
N PHE A 392 -15.19 26.37 19.35
CA PHE A 392 -16.02 27.57 19.52
C PHE A 392 -15.93 28.47 18.27
N PRO A 393 -17.07 28.91 17.69
CA PRO A 393 -18.45 28.63 18.10
C PRO A 393 -18.83 27.15 17.90
N ALA A 394 -19.83 26.69 18.66
CA ALA A 394 -20.28 25.31 18.61
C ALA A 394 -20.71 24.94 17.18
N ARG A 395 -20.27 23.76 16.73
CA ARG A 395 -20.59 23.25 15.40
C ARG A 395 -22.02 22.72 15.34
N PRO A 396 -22.73 22.90 14.21
CA PRO A 396 -24.07 22.32 14.05
C PRO A 396 -23.98 20.80 14.00
N ILE A 397 -25.05 20.13 14.46
CA ILE A 397 -25.20 18.69 14.31
C ILE A 397 -25.40 18.39 12.82
N ARG A 398 -24.52 17.54 12.27
CA ARG A 398 -24.55 17.09 10.87
C ARG A 398 -24.90 15.61 10.74
N ASN A 399 -24.84 14.87 11.84
CA ASN A 399 -25.22 13.47 11.93
C ASN A 399 -25.85 13.22 13.31
N GLU A 400 -27.16 12.98 13.35
CA GLU A 400 -27.89 12.79 14.60
C GLU A 400 -27.74 11.38 15.20
N GLN A 401 -27.37 10.39 14.39
CA GLN A 401 -27.35 8.98 14.80
C GLN A 401 -26.34 8.67 15.92
N PRO A 402 -25.10 9.22 15.93
CA PRO A 402 -24.17 9.03 17.05
C PRO A 402 -24.71 9.58 18.38
N LEU A 403 -25.56 10.60 18.36
CA LEU A 403 -26.18 11.12 19.58
C LEU A 403 -27.16 10.11 20.17
N LEU A 404 -27.88 9.37 19.33
CA LEU A 404 -28.76 8.28 19.78
C LEU A 404 -27.97 7.14 20.42
N ILE A 405 -26.80 6.82 19.87
CA ILE A 405 -25.85 5.86 20.48
C ILE A 405 -25.43 6.34 21.88
N LEU A 406 -25.01 7.60 22.00
CA LEU A 406 -24.56 8.18 23.26
C LEU A 406 -25.68 8.22 24.31
N LEU A 407 -26.90 8.60 23.92
CA LEU A 407 -28.07 8.60 24.79
C LEU A 407 -28.44 7.19 25.28
N ALA A 408 -28.35 6.19 24.41
CA ALA A 408 -28.57 4.79 24.77
C ALA A 408 -27.48 4.24 25.71
N TRP A 409 -26.24 4.73 25.58
CA TRP A 409 -25.12 4.28 26.41
C TRP A 409 -25.06 4.97 27.78
N LEU A 410 -25.49 6.23 27.88
CA LEU A 410 -25.47 7.05 29.10
C LEU A 410 -25.99 6.33 30.37
N PRO A 411 -27.15 5.63 30.38
CA PRO A 411 -27.61 4.91 31.57
C PRO A 411 -26.81 3.62 31.86
N ALA A 412 -26.04 3.11 30.91
CA ALA A 412 -25.26 1.87 31.02
C ALA A 412 -23.78 2.10 31.36
N LEU A 413 -23.36 3.36 31.55
CA LEU A 413 -22.01 3.71 31.97
C LEU A 413 -21.78 3.31 33.44
N ALA A 414 -20.75 2.51 33.70
CA ALA A 414 -20.38 2.10 35.05
C ALA A 414 -19.67 3.22 35.84
N CYS A 415 -19.00 4.15 35.15
CA CYS A 415 -18.27 5.26 35.75
C CYS A 415 -19.17 6.49 35.87
N GLN A 416 -19.45 6.93 37.12
CA GLN A 416 -20.28 8.08 37.39
C GLN A 416 -19.68 9.39 36.83
N GLU A 417 -18.35 9.55 36.88
CA GLU A 417 -17.68 10.73 36.34
C GLU A 417 -17.88 10.85 34.82
N LEU A 418 -17.74 9.75 34.08
CA LEU A 418 -18.02 9.71 32.64
C LEU A 418 -19.50 9.97 32.33
N GLN A 419 -20.41 9.49 33.17
CA GLN A 419 -21.84 9.75 33.01
C GLN A 419 -22.18 11.23 33.18
N VAL A 420 -21.62 11.89 34.21
CA VAL A 420 -21.78 13.32 34.43
C VAL A 420 -21.17 14.11 33.27
N LEU A 421 -19.94 13.76 32.87
CA LEU A 421 -19.25 14.40 31.75
C LEU A 421 -20.07 14.33 30.45
N LEU A 422 -20.52 13.13 30.06
CA LEU A 422 -21.31 12.93 28.84
C LEU A 422 -22.64 13.68 28.89
N SER A 423 -23.32 13.68 30.05
CA SER A 423 -24.56 14.45 30.22
C SER A 423 -24.33 15.94 30.06
N GLY A 424 -23.18 16.45 30.54
CA GLY A 424 -22.78 17.84 30.37
C GLY A 424 -22.50 18.21 28.92
N TRP A 425 -21.90 17.29 28.14
CA TRP A 425 -21.69 17.48 26.70
C TRP A 425 -22.99 17.45 25.91
N LEU A 426 -23.89 16.49 26.15
CA LEU A 426 -25.16 16.36 25.44
C LEU A 426 -26.15 17.50 25.74
N ARG A 427 -25.96 18.21 26.85
CA ARG A 427 -26.78 19.37 27.24
C ARG A 427 -26.40 20.64 26.48
N ARG A 428 -25.13 20.75 26.07
CA ARG A 428 -24.61 21.86 25.27
C ARG A 428 -25.04 21.68 23.82
#